data_AF-A0A933C2R4-F1
#
_entry.id   AF-A0A933C2R4-F1
#
_cell.length_a   1.000
_cell.length_b   1.000
_cell.length_c   1.000
_cell.angle_alpha   90.00
_cell.angle_beta   90.00
_cell.angle_gamma   90.00
#
_symmetry.space_group_name_H-M   'P 1'
#
loop_
_entity.id
_entity.type
_entity.pdbx_description
1 polymer ?
#
loop_
_entity_poly.entity_id
_entity_poly.type
_entity_poly.pdbx_seq_one_letter_code
_entity_poly.pdbx_strand_id
1 'polypeptide(L)'
;MLRAFLHERLLRREHRLDLLGTVTLTAAVTLLLVAFLEGSEAWGWASPLTLACLIGAGGGLALLLWQEQRAREPMLPLGLFRTRLMAACAATFFFPAGAAAAHAHREREERPPVMPPTAA
;
A
#
# COMPACT_ATOMS: atom_id res chain seq x y z
N MET A 1 39.72 -20.82 1.48
CA MET A 1 39.06 -21.74 0.53
C MET A 1 37.65 -21.30 0.08
N LEU A 2 37.06 -20.23 0.63
CA LEU A 2 35.69 -19.78 0.29
C LEU A 2 35.55 -19.06 -1.08
N ARG A 3 36.67 -18.58 -1.66
CA ARG A 3 36.68 -17.77 -2.91
C ARG A 3 36.45 -18.58 -4.19
N ALA A 4 36.70 -19.89 -4.16
CA ALA A 4 36.58 -20.76 -5.34
C ALA A 4 35.14 -21.24 -5.59
N PHE A 5 34.31 -21.27 -4.55
CA PHE A 5 32.92 -21.72 -4.63
C PHE A 5 31.93 -20.61 -5.01
N LEU A 6 32.30 -19.34 -4.82
CA LEU A 6 31.55 -18.20 -5.35
C LEU A 6 31.99 -17.91 -6.80
N HIS A 7 31.86 -18.89 -7.69
CA HIS A 7 31.73 -18.59 -9.12
C HIS A 7 30.30 -18.11 -9.38
N GLU A 8 29.93 -17.03 -8.70
CA GLU A 8 28.71 -16.32 -9.02
C GLU A 8 28.94 -15.75 -10.41
N ARG A 9 28.32 -16.39 -11.41
CA ARG A 9 28.19 -15.79 -12.73
C ARG A 9 27.36 -14.54 -12.53
N LEU A 10 28.04 -13.45 -12.18
CA LEU A 10 27.54 -12.09 -12.33
C LEU A 10 27.44 -11.86 -13.84
N LEU A 11 26.50 -12.55 -14.48
CA LEU A 11 25.86 -12.10 -15.69
C LEU A 11 25.28 -10.75 -15.29
N ARG A 12 26.08 -9.72 -15.52
CA ARG A 12 25.71 -8.33 -15.35
C ARG A 12 24.63 -8.10 -16.39
N ARG A 13 23.40 -8.49 -16.05
CA ARG A 13 22.21 -8.18 -16.82
C ARG A 13 22.18 -6.66 -16.80
N GLU A 14 22.25 -6.05 -17.98
CA GLU A 14 22.00 -4.63 -18.13
C GLU A 14 20.56 -4.37 -17.69
N HIS A 15 20.37 -4.14 -16.40
CA HIS A 15 19.09 -3.73 -15.85
C HIS A 15 18.82 -2.35 -16.41
N ARG A 16 17.82 -2.26 -17.28
CA ARG A 16 17.35 -0.98 -17.77
C ARG A 16 16.36 -0.47 -16.76
N LEU A 17 16.80 0.48 -15.93
CA LEU A 17 15.92 1.19 -14.99
C LEU A 17 14.73 1.75 -15.76
N ASP A 18 13.50 1.37 -15.36
CA ASP A 18 12.28 2.00 -15.86
C ASP A 18 12.09 3.37 -15.21
N LEU A 19 12.84 4.36 -15.71
CA LEU A 19 12.77 5.74 -15.24
C LEU A 19 11.38 6.34 -15.45
N LEU A 20 10.69 5.96 -16.53
CA LEU A 20 9.39 6.51 -16.88
C LEU A 20 8.33 6.04 -15.88
N GLY A 21 8.26 4.73 -15.63
CA GLY A 21 7.35 4.21 -14.62
C GLY A 21 7.71 4.69 -13.21
N THR A 22 9.00 4.86 -12.88
CA THR A 22 9.43 5.36 -11.57
C THR A 22 8.92 6.78 -11.34
N VAL A 23 9.14 7.67 -12.31
CA VAL A 23 8.66 9.07 -12.24
C VAL A 23 7.15 9.12 -12.18
N THR A 24 6.47 8.30 -12.98
CA THR A 24 5.00 8.24 -13.01
C THR A 24 4.42 7.78 -11.67
N LEU A 25 5.00 6.73 -11.09
CA LEU A 25 4.59 6.21 -9.78
C LEU A 25 4.81 7.25 -8.69
N THR A 26 6.00 7.86 -8.65
CA THR A 26 6.31 8.89 -7.65
C THR A 26 5.34 10.05 -7.74
N ALA A 27 5.10 10.59 -8.94
CA ALA A 27 4.15 11.68 -9.14
C ALA A 27 2.72 11.31 -8.73
N ALA A 28 2.24 10.12 -9.12
CA ALA A 28 0.89 9.65 -8.78
C ALA A 28 0.70 9.52 -7.26
N VAL A 29 1.69 8.93 -6.56
CA VAL A 29 1.66 8.79 -5.09
C VAL A 29 1.72 10.16 -4.41
N THR A 30 2.55 11.09 -4.90
CA THR A 30 2.61 12.45 -4.35
C THR A 30 1.27 13.17 -4.49
N LEU A 31 0.64 13.12 -5.67
CA LEU A 31 -0.68 13.72 -5.90
C LEU A 31 -1.75 13.12 -5.00
N LEU A 32 -1.72 11.79 -4.82
CA LEU A 32 -2.67 11.10 -3.95
C LEU A 32 -2.50 11.53 -2.49
N LEU A 33 -1.26 11.61 -2.01
CA LEU A 33 -0.96 12.05 -0.65
C LEU A 33 -1.42 13.49 -0.42
N VAL A 34 -1.12 14.41 -1.35
CA VAL A 34 -1.57 15.81 -1.28
C VAL A 34 -3.09 15.90 -1.23
N ALA A 35 -3.80 15.16 -2.10
CA ALA A 35 -5.25 15.15 -2.10
C ALA A 35 -5.85 14.67 -0.77
N PHE A 36 -5.26 13.66 -0.14
CA PHE A 36 -5.75 13.13 1.14
C PHE A 36 -5.40 14.04 2.32
N LEU A 37 -4.20 14.60 2.36
CA LEU A 37 -3.74 15.49 3.44
C LEU A 37 -4.52 16.82 3.42
N GLU A 38 -4.61 17.46 2.26
CA GLU A 38 -5.23 18.77 2.12
C GLU A 38 -6.74 18.67 1.92
N GLY A 39 -7.24 17.58 1.33
CA GLY A 39 -8.66 17.34 1.12
C GLY A 39 -9.44 17.16 2.42
N SER A 40 -8.81 16.65 3.48
CA SER A 40 -9.47 16.50 4.79
C SER A 40 -9.52 17.79 5.60
N GLU A 41 -8.47 18.62 5.55
CA GLU A 41 -8.30 19.75 6.46
C GLU A 41 -8.46 21.12 5.76
N ALA A 42 -7.71 21.38 4.68
CA ALA A 42 -7.54 22.75 4.16
C ALA A 42 -8.45 23.09 2.96
N TRP A 43 -8.50 22.22 1.95
CA TRP A 43 -9.21 22.48 0.69
C TRP A 43 -10.62 21.90 0.69
N GLY A 44 -10.84 20.82 1.44
CA GLY A 44 -12.07 20.05 1.37
C GLY A 44 -12.12 19.13 0.14
N TRP A 45 -12.90 18.07 0.25
CA TRP A 45 -13.01 17.01 -0.77
C TRP A 45 -13.62 17.47 -2.10
N ALA A 46 -14.52 18.45 -2.04
CA ALA A 46 -15.20 18.99 -3.23
C ALA A 46 -14.44 20.14 -3.91
N SER A 47 -13.26 20.52 -3.39
CA SER A 47 -12.45 21.55 -4.02
C SER A 47 -11.95 21.09 -5.39
N PRO A 48 -11.96 21.99 -6.40
CA PRO A 48 -11.40 21.69 -7.72
C PRO A 48 -9.94 21.20 -7.65
N LEU A 49 -9.17 21.70 -6.68
CA LEU A 49 -7.76 21.36 -6.50
C LEU A 49 -7.59 19.92 -6.00
N THR A 50 -8.36 19.54 -4.97
CA THR A 50 -8.42 18.15 -4.48
C THR A 50 -8.86 17.19 -5.58
N LEU A 51 -9.89 17.54 -6.34
CA LEU A 51 -10.38 16.73 -7.46
C LEU A 51 -9.33 16.61 -8.58
N ALA A 52 -8.63 17.68 -8.93
CA ALA A 52 -7.55 17.65 -9.91
C ALA A 52 -6.41 16.72 -9.46
N CYS A 53 -6.02 16.77 -8.18
CA CYS A 53 -5.02 15.85 -7.61
C CYS A 53 -5.49 14.39 -7.64
N LEU A 54 -6.75 14.11 -7.30
CA LEU A 54 -7.31 12.74 -7.36
C LEU A 54 -7.37 12.21 -8.80
N ILE A 55 -7.83 13.03 -9.74
CA ILE A 55 -7.87 12.67 -11.16
C ILE A 55 -6.45 12.46 -11.70
N GLY A 56 -5.50 13.33 -11.34
CA GLY A 56 -4.09 13.20 -11.71
C GLY A 56 -3.45 11.94 -11.15
N ALA A 57 -3.71 11.61 -9.88
CA ALA A 57 -3.25 10.38 -9.26
C ALA A 57 -3.85 9.14 -9.94
N GLY A 58 -5.16 9.14 -10.20
CA GLY A 58 -5.85 8.05 -10.91
C GLY A 58 -5.34 7.88 -12.34
N GLY A 59 -5.13 8.97 -13.07
CA GLY A 59 -4.56 8.97 -14.41
C GLY A 59 -3.11 8.47 -14.42
N GLY A 60 -2.29 8.90 -13.46
CA GLY A 60 -0.92 8.42 -13.27
C GLY A 60 -0.87 6.93 -12.98
N LEU A 61 -1.78 6.41 -12.15
CA LEU A 61 -1.90 4.98 -11.89
C LEU A 61 -2.31 4.21 -13.15
N ALA A 62 -3.28 4.70 -13.93
CA ALA A 62 -3.67 4.07 -15.18
C ALA A 62 -2.52 4.03 -16.19
N LEU A 63 -1.76 5.13 -16.29
CA LEU A 63 -0.57 5.23 -17.13
C LEU A 63 0.51 4.25 -16.68
N LEU A 64 0.74 4.14 -15.37
CA LEU A 64 1.68 3.18 -14.78
C LEU A 64 1.28 1.74 -15.14
N LEU A 65 0.01 1.36 -14.96
CA LEU A 65 -0.46 0.02 -15.28
C LEU A 65 -0.31 -0.30 -16.77
N TRP A 66 -0.61 0.68 -17.64
CA TRP A 66 -0.40 0.52 -19.08
C TRP A 66 1.07 0.37 -19.43
N GLN A 67 1.95 1.13 -18.77
CA GLN A 67 3.37 1.09 -19.03
C GLN A 67 4.04 -0.18 -18.48
N GLU A 68 3.68 -0.61 -17.27
CA GLU A 68 4.19 -1.84 -16.66
C GLU A 68 3.80 -3.10 -17.46
N GLN A 69 2.66 -3.08 -18.17
CA GLN A 69 2.28 -4.14 -19.11
C GLN A 69 3.19 -4.20 -20.36
N ARG A 70 3.85 -3.08 -20.71
CA ARG A 70 4.73 -2.95 -21.89
C ARG A 70 6.22 -2.99 -21.53
N ALA A 71 6.57 -2.72 -20.28
CA ALA A 71 7.94 -2.66 -19.81
C ALA A 71 8.63 -4.04 -19.91
N ARG A 72 9.87 -4.06 -20.39
CA ARG A 72 10.67 -5.29 -20.54
C ARG A 72 11.20 -5.79 -19.19
N GLU A 73 11.41 -4.87 -18.26
CA GLU A 73 11.79 -5.11 -16.87
C GLU A 73 10.87 -4.26 -15.96
N PRO A 74 9.64 -4.74 -15.70
CA PRO A 74 8.66 -4.01 -14.89
C PRO A 74 9.14 -3.84 -13.45
N MET A 75 8.96 -2.64 -12.87
CA MET A 75 9.31 -2.42 -11.45
C MET A 75 8.26 -3.03 -10.52
N LEU A 76 7.02 -3.14 -10.98
CA LEU A 76 5.92 -3.78 -10.28
C LEU A 76 5.54 -5.05 -11.03
N PRO A 77 6.06 -6.23 -10.62
CA PRO A 77 5.62 -7.50 -11.20
C PRO A 77 4.16 -7.76 -10.82
N LEU A 78 3.23 -7.27 -11.67
CA LEU A 78 1.78 -7.32 -11.45
C LEU A 78 1.25 -8.75 -11.22
N GLY A 79 2.01 -9.76 -11.65
CA GLY A 79 1.75 -11.18 -11.35
C GLY A 79 1.79 -11.53 -9.85
N LEU A 80 2.54 -10.80 -9.02
CA LEU A 80 2.56 -11.03 -7.56
C LEU A 80 1.19 -10.71 -6.93
N PHE A 81 0.51 -9.67 -7.42
CA PHE A 81 -0.83 -9.29 -6.92
C PHE A 81 -1.92 -10.31 -7.28
N ARG A 82 -1.68 -11.20 -8.26
CA ARG A 82 -2.57 -12.33 -8.55
C ARG A 82 -2.47 -13.45 -7.50
N THR A 83 -1.43 -13.47 -6.66
CA THR A 83 -1.34 -14.47 -5.60
C THR A 83 -2.33 -14.15 -4.48
N ARG A 84 -3.11 -15.16 -4.08
CA ARG A 84 -4.12 -15.04 -3.00
C ARG A 84 -3.53 -14.48 -1.71
N LEU A 85 -2.27 -14.81 -1.42
CA LEU A 85 -1.53 -14.31 -0.26
C LEU A 85 -1.36 -12.79 -0.31
N MET A 86 -0.87 -12.25 -1.43
CA MET A 86 -0.65 -10.82 -1.55
C MET A 86 -1.97 -10.03 -1.58
N ALA A 87 -3.00 -10.58 -2.23
CA ALA A 87 -4.35 -10.01 -2.21
C ALA A 87 -4.95 -10.01 -0.79
N ALA A 88 -4.76 -11.08 -0.02
CA ALA A 88 -5.21 -11.15 1.37
C ALA A 88 -4.50 -10.13 2.26
N CYS A 89 -3.17 -10.00 2.15
CA CYS A 89 -2.40 -9.00 2.90
C CYS A 89 -2.87 -7.57 2.59
N ALA A 90 -3.06 -7.24 1.32
CA ALA A 90 -3.59 -5.95 0.90
C ALA A 90 -4.99 -5.71 1.47
N ALA A 91 -5.88 -6.72 1.39
CA ALA A 91 -7.23 -6.62 1.93
C ALA A 91 -7.24 -6.38 3.45
N THR A 92 -6.37 -7.03 4.22
CA THR A 92 -6.25 -6.80 5.67
C THR A 92 -5.84 -5.36 5.99
N PHE A 93 -4.94 -4.77 5.19
CA PHE A 93 -4.48 -3.40 5.39
C PHE A 93 -5.56 -2.37 5.06
N PHE A 94 -6.32 -2.58 3.99
CA PHE A 94 -7.37 -1.66 3.52
C PHE A 94 -8.73 -1.86 4.24
N PHE A 95 -9.03 -3.08 4.69
CA PHE A 95 -10.30 -3.45 5.32
C PHE A 95 -10.06 -4.25 6.61
N PRO A 96 -9.66 -3.59 7.72
CA PRO A 96 -9.35 -4.26 8.99
C PRO A 96 -10.57 -4.87 9.73
N ALA A 97 -11.71 -5.07 9.07
CA ALA A 97 -12.99 -5.37 9.70
C ALA A 97 -13.15 -6.81 10.26
N GLY A 98 -12.19 -7.72 10.05
CA GLY A 98 -12.30 -9.11 10.52
C GLY A 98 -11.68 -9.40 11.90
N ALA A 99 -10.67 -8.64 12.33
CA ALA A 99 -9.86 -8.98 13.51
C ALA A 99 -10.22 -8.19 14.78
N ALA A 100 -10.71 -6.95 14.63
CA ALA A 100 -11.12 -6.12 15.77
C ALA A 100 -12.36 -6.67 16.50
N ALA A 101 -13.27 -7.32 15.76
CA ALA A 101 -14.47 -7.94 16.33
C ALA A 101 -14.15 -9.14 17.26
N ALA A 102 -13.05 -9.86 17.00
CA ALA A 102 -12.62 -10.99 17.82
C ALA A 102 -11.88 -10.55 19.10
N HIS A 103 -11.13 -9.44 19.07
CA HIS A 103 -10.42 -8.92 20.25
C HIS A 103 -11.37 -8.25 21.25
N ALA A 104 -12.35 -7.50 20.77
CA ALA A 104 -13.31 -6.78 21.62
C ALA A 104 -14.27 -7.71 22.39
N HIS A 105 -14.52 -8.92 21.89
CA HIS A 105 -15.37 -9.90 22.57
C HIS A 105 -14.62 -10.65 23.69
N ARG A 106 -13.29 -10.78 23.59
CA ARG A 106 -12.46 -11.51 24.55
C ARG A 106 -12.21 -10.73 25.84
N GLU A 107 -12.09 -9.41 25.76
CA GLU A 107 -11.85 -8.54 26.93
C GLU A 107 -13.11 -8.31 27.79
N ARG A 108 -14.31 -8.47 27.23
CA ARG A 108 -15.56 -8.35 28.01
C ARG A 108 -15.82 -9.55 28.92
N GLU A 109 -15.30 -10.72 28.57
CA GLU A 109 -15.49 -11.97 29.32
C GLU A 109 -14.52 -12.05 30.53
N GLU A 110 -13.33 -11.47 30.43
CA GLU A 110 -12.27 -11.58 31.44
C GLU A 110 -12.34 -10.52 32.56
N ARG A 111 -13.23 -9.51 32.45
CA ARG A 111 -13.34 -8.46 33.47
C ARG A 111 -14.12 -9.00 34.69
N PRO A 112 -13.48 -9.20 35.86
CA PRO A 112 -14.18 -9.71 37.03
C PRO A 112 -15.24 -8.70 37.50
N PRO A 113 -16.33 -9.17 38.13
CA PRO A 113 -17.38 -8.32 38.64
C PRO A 113 -16.80 -7.33 39.66
N VAL A 114 -16.96 -6.03 39.38
CA VAL A 114 -16.63 -4.97 40.33
C VAL A 114 -17.67 -5.03 41.45
N MET A 115 -17.29 -5.57 42.61
CA MET A 115 -18.18 -5.60 43.77
C MET A 115 -18.46 -4.17 44.23
N PRO A 116 -19.72 -3.81 44.52
CA PRO A 116 -20.05 -2.50 45.04
C PRO A 116 -19.35 -2.28 46.39
N PRO A 117 -18.95 -1.04 46.73
CA PRO A 117 -18.42 -0.77 48.05
C PRO A 117 -19.50 -1.14 49.08
N THR A 118 -19.21 -2.15 49.89
CA THR A 118 -19.99 -2.46 51.09
C THR A 118 -19.90 -1.23 51.99
N ALA A 119 -20.96 -0.42 52.00
CA ALA A 119 -21.14 0.64 52.97
C ALA A 119 -21.12 0.00 54.36
N ALA A 120 -20.17 0.45 55.18
CA ALA A 120 -20.02 0.10 56.59
C ALA A 120 -21.06 0.84 57.44
#